data_AF-A0A1F2X8S5-F1
#
_entry.id   AF-A0A1F2X8S5-F1
#
_cell.length_a   1.000
_cell.length_b   1.000
_cell.length_c   1.000
_cell.angle_alpha   90.00
_cell.angle_beta   90.00
_cell.angle_gamma   90.00
#
_symmetry.space_group_name_H-M   'P 1'
#
loop_
_entity.id
_entity.type
_entity.pdbx_description
1 polymer ?
#
loop_
_entity_poly.entity_id
_entity_poly.type
_entity_poly.pdbx_seq_one_letter_code
_entity_poly.pdbx_strand_id
1 'polypeptide(L)'
;MVNPDPKHGRWVLPLIIAAMVLLTYTFVNSIEPADNPTGSTTVEPPFPTDVTSSTTTLPNEIAAFMVTLDIFQSQAAAYADEAVQINQRWDNREATFAETRTALIDLQDEIGGWETDVAQVEGVPPDLAAGHVELVIQVSDLSPKVEDIVLGLEAPDDGTLRRTAVAEFQVEIDQVLAAIDDIRATVQNLVSNTSTTVTG
;
A
#
# COMPACT_ATOMS: atom_id res chain seq x y z
N MET A 1 13.70 27.94 29.86
CA MET A 1 12.83 27.95 28.66
C MET A 1 13.32 26.84 27.77
N VAL A 2 12.63 25.71 27.77
CA VAL A 2 12.95 24.56 26.91
C VAL A 2 12.32 24.86 25.55
N ASN A 3 13.15 24.89 24.52
CA ASN A 3 12.70 25.02 23.15
C ASN A 3 12.22 23.63 22.70
N PRO A 4 10.93 23.41 22.42
CA PRO A 4 10.50 22.21 21.74
C PRO A 4 10.92 22.37 20.28
N ASP A 5 11.89 21.60 19.81
CA ASP A 5 12.18 21.52 18.39
C ASP A 5 11.52 20.24 17.87
N PRO A 6 10.38 20.33 17.15
CA PRO A 6 9.74 19.16 16.58
C PRO A 6 10.52 18.80 15.31
N LYS A 7 11.27 17.70 15.32
CA LYS A 7 11.82 17.10 14.08
C LYS A 7 10.70 16.42 13.26
N HIS A 8 9.62 17.15 12.95
CA HIS A 8 8.53 16.69 12.07
C HIS A 8 8.92 16.76 10.58
N GLY A 9 10.12 17.22 10.24
CA GLY A 9 10.52 17.52 8.86
C GLY A 9 10.93 16.32 7.99
N ARG A 10 11.12 15.10 8.54
CA ARG A 10 11.64 13.95 7.78
C ARG A 10 10.54 13.07 7.18
N TRP A 11 9.39 12.94 7.85
CA TRP A 11 8.24 12.16 7.38
C TRP A 11 7.20 12.98 6.61
N VAL A 12 7.20 14.31 6.80
CA VAL A 12 6.31 15.19 6.03
C VAL A 12 6.62 15.15 4.53
N LEU A 13 7.89 14.90 4.16
CA LEU A 13 8.30 14.88 2.76
C LEU A 13 7.71 13.69 1.98
N PRO A 14 7.85 12.42 2.41
CA PRO A 14 7.20 11.30 1.73
C PRO A 14 5.66 11.41 1.77
N LEU A 15 5.07 11.88 2.88
CA LEU A 15 3.63 12.11 3.00
C LEU A 15 3.12 13.17 2.01
N ILE A 16 3.83 14.29 1.86
CA ILE A 16 3.49 15.33 0.89
C ILE A 16 3.63 14.80 -0.54
N ILE A 17 4.64 13.97 -0.83
CA ILE A 17 4.79 13.35 -2.15
C ILE A 17 3.59 12.43 -2.44
N ALA A 18 3.18 11.59 -1.48
CA ALA A 18 1.99 10.75 -1.63
C ALA A 18 0.72 11.58 -1.85
N ALA A 19 0.52 12.64 -1.05
CA ALA A 19 -0.61 13.56 -1.21
C ALA A 19 -0.59 14.31 -2.56
N MET A 20 0.58 14.70 -3.05
CA MET A 20 0.75 15.41 -4.32
C MET A 20 0.51 14.48 -5.52
N VAL A 21 0.92 13.22 -5.41
CA VAL A 21 0.61 12.17 -6.41
C VAL A 21 -0.88 11.88 -6.44
N LEU A 22 -1.53 11.73 -5.28
CA LEU A 22 -2.99 11.56 -5.16
C LEU A 22 -3.76 12.75 -5.76
N LEU A 23 -3.33 13.98 -5.48
CA LEU A 23 -3.94 15.19 -6.04
C LEU A 23 -3.75 15.27 -7.57
N THR A 24 -2.59 14.86 -8.08
CA THR A 24 -2.35 14.82 -9.53
C THR A 24 -3.22 13.75 -10.20
N TYR A 25 -3.37 12.59 -9.57
CA TYR A 25 -4.22 11.50 -10.05
C TYR A 25 -5.69 11.95 -10.15
N THR A 26 -6.21 12.57 -9.09
CA THR A 26 -7.59 13.10 -9.08
C THR A 26 -7.79 14.21 -10.13
N PHE A 27 -6.82 15.10 -10.33
CA PHE A 27 -6.90 16.14 -11.36
C PHE A 27 -6.97 15.56 -12.78
N VAL A 28 -6.14 14.56 -13.11
CA VAL A 28 -6.14 13.90 -14.44
C VAL A 28 -7.44 13.11 -14.65
N ASN A 29 -7.93 12.43 -13.62
CA ASN A 29 -9.17 11.66 -13.69
C ASN A 29 -10.44 12.55 -13.74
N SER A 30 -10.33 13.86 -13.43
CA SER A 30 -11.44 14.83 -13.53
C SER A 30 -11.46 15.61 -14.86
N ILE A 31 -10.55 15.36 -15.80
CA ILE A 31 -10.65 15.94 -17.14
C ILE A 31 -11.71 15.14 -17.90
N GLU A 32 -12.94 15.67 -17.96
CA GLU A 32 -13.96 15.17 -18.88
C GLU A 32 -13.35 15.12 -20.31
N PRO A 33 -13.56 14.04 -21.08
CA PRO A 33 -13.09 13.98 -22.45
C PRO A 33 -13.63 15.21 -23.19
N ALA A 34 -12.73 16.02 -23.77
CA ALA A 34 -13.13 17.17 -24.55
C ALA A 34 -14.10 16.74 -25.66
N ASP A 35 -15.37 17.11 -25.52
CA ASP A 35 -16.32 17.10 -26.62
C ASP A 35 -15.79 18.04 -27.69
N ASN A 36 -15.19 17.47 -28.74
CA ASN A 36 -14.70 18.20 -29.90
C ASN A 36 -15.85 18.96 -30.58
N PRO A 37 -15.87 20.31 -30.60
CA PRO A 37 -16.90 21.04 -31.32
C PRO A 37 -16.29 21.66 -32.57
N THR A 38 -16.34 20.98 -33.73
CA THR A 38 -16.21 21.68 -35.02
C THR A 38 -16.83 20.94 -36.22
N GLY A 39 -18.06 21.32 -36.59
CA GLY A 39 -18.45 21.77 -37.94
C GLY A 39 -18.35 20.88 -39.19
N SER A 40 -19.54 20.45 -39.65
CA SER A 40 -20.09 20.50 -41.03
C SER A 40 -19.73 19.46 -42.12
N THR A 41 -20.81 18.83 -42.63
CA THR A 41 -21.16 18.49 -44.04
C THR A 41 -21.26 16.99 -44.40
N THR A 42 -22.51 16.54 -44.55
CA THR A 42 -23.07 15.46 -45.41
C THR A 42 -22.14 14.90 -46.49
N VAL A 43 -21.88 13.58 -46.50
CA VAL A 43 -22.27 12.57 -47.54
C VAL A 43 -22.11 11.13 -46.98
N GLU A 44 -23.08 10.24 -47.22
CA GLU A 44 -23.03 8.76 -47.07
C GLU A 44 -23.28 8.12 -48.46
N PRO A 45 -23.11 6.80 -48.77
CA PRO A 45 -22.31 5.65 -48.24
C PRO A 45 -21.49 5.00 -49.43
N PRO A 46 -21.03 3.70 -49.47
CA PRO A 46 -21.08 2.57 -48.51
C PRO A 46 -19.77 1.76 -48.36
N PHE A 47 -19.32 1.43 -47.15
CA PHE A 47 -18.54 0.20 -46.88
C PHE A 47 -18.74 -0.22 -45.41
N PRO A 48 -18.74 -1.54 -45.11
CA PRO A 48 -19.35 -2.07 -43.91
C PRO A 48 -18.54 -1.73 -42.66
N THR A 49 -19.29 -1.36 -41.63
CA THR A 49 -18.84 -1.19 -40.25
C THR A 49 -18.44 -2.55 -39.69
N ASP A 50 -17.16 -2.86 -39.67
CA ASP A 50 -16.59 -3.89 -38.76
C ASP A 50 -15.19 -3.45 -38.34
N VAL A 51 -15.16 -2.42 -37.48
CA VAL A 51 -14.06 -2.21 -36.55
C VAL A 51 -14.59 -2.54 -35.16
N THR A 52 -14.65 -3.84 -34.86
CA THR A 52 -14.75 -4.31 -33.48
C THR A 52 -13.41 -4.06 -32.80
N SER A 53 -13.18 -2.82 -32.36
CA SER A 53 -12.08 -2.51 -31.45
C SER A 53 -12.46 -3.01 -30.05
N SER A 54 -12.15 -4.26 -29.74
CA SER A 54 -12.23 -4.77 -28.37
C SER A 54 -11.03 -4.27 -27.56
N THR A 55 -11.11 -3.05 -27.02
CA THR A 55 -10.22 -2.64 -25.95
C THR A 55 -10.67 -3.34 -24.67
N THR A 56 -10.03 -4.45 -24.30
CA THR A 56 -10.21 -5.03 -22.97
C THR A 56 -9.45 -4.17 -21.97
N THR A 57 -10.03 -3.03 -21.63
CA THR A 57 -9.52 -2.18 -20.57
C THR A 57 -9.99 -2.80 -19.27
N LEU A 58 -9.04 -3.11 -18.38
CA LEU A 58 -9.35 -3.51 -17.00
C LEU A 58 -10.39 -2.53 -16.43
N PRO A 59 -11.46 -3.00 -15.76
CA PRO A 59 -12.44 -2.10 -15.17
C PRO A 59 -11.77 -1.03 -14.32
N ASN A 60 -12.20 0.23 -14.46
CA ASN A 60 -11.54 1.37 -13.85
C ASN A 60 -11.40 1.23 -12.32
N GLU A 61 -12.38 0.62 -11.67
CA GLU A 61 -12.38 0.30 -10.23
C GLU A 61 -11.26 -0.67 -9.84
N ILE A 62 -10.99 -1.70 -10.66
CA ILE A 62 -9.90 -2.66 -10.41
C ILE A 62 -8.56 -1.99 -10.65
N ALA A 63 -8.43 -1.18 -11.71
CA ALA A 63 -7.20 -0.43 -11.97
C ALA A 63 -6.86 0.54 -10.82
N ALA A 64 -7.86 1.27 -10.30
CA ALA A 64 -7.69 2.16 -9.16
C ALA A 64 -7.25 1.39 -7.90
N PHE A 65 -7.89 0.26 -7.61
CA PHE A 65 -7.55 -0.55 -6.45
C PHE A 65 -6.13 -1.15 -6.54
N MET A 66 -5.66 -1.52 -7.74
CA MET A 66 -4.28 -1.97 -7.94
C MET A 66 -3.25 -0.90 -7.57
N VAL A 67 -3.52 0.38 -7.87
CA VAL A 67 -2.65 1.49 -7.45
C VAL A 67 -2.63 1.60 -5.92
N THR A 68 -3.78 1.42 -5.26
CA THR A 68 -3.85 1.37 -3.78
C THR A 68 -2.99 0.24 -3.21
N LEU A 69 -3.02 -0.96 -3.82
CA LEU A 69 -2.17 -2.08 -3.41
C LEU A 69 -0.68 -1.79 -3.59
N ASP A 70 -0.27 -1.09 -4.66
CA ASP A 70 1.12 -0.68 -4.85
C ASP A 70 1.58 0.28 -3.75
N ILE A 71 0.70 1.19 -3.32
CA ILE A 71 0.93 2.11 -2.21
C ILE A 71 1.06 1.34 -0.89
N PHE A 72 0.24 0.31 -0.65
CA PHE A 72 0.30 -0.53 0.53
C PHE A 72 1.57 -1.39 0.58
N GLN A 73 1.94 -2.02 -0.53
CA GLN A 73 3.19 -2.76 -0.62
C GLN A 73 4.39 -1.86 -0.33
N SER A 74 4.41 -0.64 -0.88
CA SER A 74 5.51 0.30 -0.67
C SER A 74 5.62 0.72 0.80
N GLN A 75 4.49 0.91 1.49
CA GLN A 75 4.47 1.21 2.92
C GLN A 75 4.93 0.04 3.77
N ALA A 76 4.44 -1.18 3.50
CA ALA A 76 4.90 -2.39 4.20
C ALA A 76 6.41 -2.57 4.10
N ALA A 77 6.98 -2.39 2.90
CA ALA A 77 8.43 -2.45 2.69
C ALA A 77 9.18 -1.35 3.48
N ALA A 78 8.63 -0.14 3.55
CA ALA A 78 9.23 0.95 4.32
C ALA A 78 9.25 0.64 5.83
N TYR A 79 8.16 0.08 6.38
CA TYR A 79 8.11 -0.32 7.80
C TYR A 79 9.09 -1.46 8.11
N ALA A 80 9.25 -2.41 7.19
CA ALA A 80 10.25 -3.46 7.31
C ALA A 80 11.68 -2.89 7.40
N ASP A 81 12.01 -1.98 6.48
CA ASP A 81 13.31 -1.30 6.45
C ASP A 81 13.54 -0.44 7.70
N GLU A 82 12.51 0.24 8.19
CA GLU A 82 12.60 1.05 9.40
C GLU A 82 12.85 0.20 10.65
N ALA A 83 12.10 -0.89 10.84
CA ALA A 83 12.32 -1.82 11.95
C ALA A 83 13.76 -2.34 11.96
N VAL A 84 14.29 -2.71 10.79
CA VAL A 84 15.69 -3.14 10.64
C VAL A 84 16.67 -2.02 10.98
N GLN A 85 16.45 -0.81 10.49
CA GLN A 85 17.33 0.34 10.76
C GLN A 85 17.36 0.71 12.25
N ILE A 86 16.21 0.74 12.93
CA ILE A 86 16.12 1.02 14.37
C ILE A 86 16.94 -0.02 15.14
N ASN A 87 16.79 -1.31 14.79
CA ASN A 87 17.51 -2.39 15.46
C ASN A 87 19.02 -2.37 15.18
N GLN A 88 19.44 -2.08 13.96
CA GLN A 88 20.86 -1.94 13.61
C GLN A 88 21.52 -0.78 14.38
N ARG A 89 20.85 0.37 14.47
CA ARG A 89 21.36 1.52 15.24
C ARG A 89 21.55 1.15 16.71
N TRP A 90 20.61 0.41 17.28
CA TRP A 90 20.73 -0.09 18.65
C TRP A 90 21.91 -1.07 18.80
N ASP A 91 22.03 -2.07 17.92
CA ASP A 91 23.12 -3.06 17.98
C ASP A 91 24.51 -2.43 17.76
N ASN A 92 24.60 -1.42 16.90
CA ASN A 92 25.81 -0.64 16.67
C ASN A 92 26.11 0.38 17.78
N ARG A 93 25.24 0.50 18.80
CA ARG A 93 25.34 1.48 19.89
C ARG A 93 25.31 2.93 19.40
N GLU A 94 24.61 3.18 18.30
CA GLU A 94 24.39 4.50 17.70
C GLU A 94 23.14 5.21 18.26
N ALA A 95 22.34 4.52 19.06
CA ALA A 95 21.17 5.04 19.74
C ALA A 95 21.16 4.57 21.21
N THR A 96 20.61 5.41 22.08
CA THR A 96 20.35 5.04 23.47
C THR A 96 19.11 4.15 23.58
N PHE A 97 18.93 3.53 24.75
CA PHE A 97 17.75 2.71 25.03
C PHE A 97 16.46 3.52 24.89
N ALA A 98 16.42 4.72 25.47
CA ALA A 98 15.24 5.59 25.40
C ALA A 98 14.93 6.00 23.95
N GLU A 99 15.94 6.36 23.16
CA GLU A 99 15.76 6.71 21.74
C GLU A 99 15.26 5.52 20.91
N THR A 100 15.82 4.32 21.14
CA THR A 100 15.40 3.11 20.43
C THR A 100 13.97 2.73 20.78
N ARG A 101 13.63 2.78 22.08
CA ARG A 101 12.27 2.52 22.57
C ARG A 101 11.26 3.50 21.98
N THR A 102 11.58 4.80 21.98
CA THR A 102 10.72 5.81 21.36
C THR A 102 10.54 5.55 19.87
N ALA A 103 11.62 5.28 19.13
CA ALA A 103 11.51 5.00 17.69
C ALA A 103 10.64 3.76 17.38
N LEU A 104 10.71 2.71 18.21
CA LEU A 104 9.85 1.53 18.04
C LEU A 104 8.37 1.84 18.35
N ILE A 105 8.10 2.67 19.36
CA ILE A 105 6.73 3.10 19.67
C ILE A 105 6.18 4.00 18.56
N ASP A 106 6.99 4.92 18.04
CA ASP A 106 6.61 5.77 16.91
C ASP A 106 6.29 4.90 15.68
N LEU A 107 7.13 3.90 15.37
CA LEU A 107 6.86 2.92 14.31
C LEU A 107 5.56 2.13 14.55
N GLN A 108 5.30 1.71 15.79
CA GLN A 108 4.07 1.01 16.15
C GLN A 108 2.83 1.87 15.91
N ASP A 109 2.88 3.14 16.32
CA ASP A 109 1.79 4.10 16.13
C ASP A 109 1.55 4.39 14.64
N GLU A 110 2.62 4.52 13.84
CA GLU A 110 2.55 4.69 12.40
C GLU A 110 1.90 3.49 11.69
N ILE A 111 2.30 2.27 12.07
CA ILE A 111 1.70 1.04 11.55
C ILE A 111 0.22 0.95 11.97
N GLY A 112 -0.14 1.28 13.21
CA GLY A 112 -1.54 1.29 13.65
C GLY A 112 -2.41 2.30 12.89
N GLY A 113 -1.83 3.42 12.48
CA GLY A 113 -2.47 4.36 11.55
C GLY A 113 -2.72 3.71 10.17
N TRP A 114 -1.69 3.08 9.62
CA TRP A 114 -1.79 2.38 8.33
C TRP A 114 -2.77 1.20 8.35
N GLU A 115 -2.82 0.43 9.45
CA GLU A 115 -3.82 -0.63 9.67
C GLU A 115 -5.25 -0.10 9.53
N THR A 116 -5.51 1.08 10.10
CA THR A 116 -6.80 1.75 10.00
C THR A 116 -7.08 2.18 8.55
N ASP A 117 -6.08 2.73 7.86
CA ASP A 117 -6.22 3.16 6.46
C ASP A 117 -6.52 1.98 5.53
N VAL A 118 -5.84 0.84 5.70
CA VAL A 118 -6.09 -0.39 4.95
C VAL A 118 -7.50 -0.92 5.24
N ALA A 119 -7.93 -0.96 6.50
CA ALA A 119 -9.26 -1.43 6.87
C ALA A 119 -10.40 -0.54 6.35
N GLN A 120 -10.14 0.75 6.13
CA GLN A 120 -11.13 1.75 5.73
C GLN A 120 -11.12 2.07 4.23
N VAL A 121 -10.38 1.31 3.41
CA VAL A 121 -10.38 1.50 1.95
C VAL A 121 -11.80 1.41 1.39
N GLU A 122 -12.24 2.48 0.76
CA GLU A 122 -13.47 2.51 -0.01
C GLU A 122 -13.23 2.06 -1.46
N GLY A 123 -14.28 1.57 -2.12
CA GLY A 123 -14.22 1.22 -3.54
C GLY A 123 -13.48 -0.08 -3.85
N VAL A 124 -13.32 -0.97 -2.87
CA VAL A 124 -12.81 -2.33 -3.10
C VAL A 124 -13.74 -3.07 -4.07
N PRO A 125 -13.26 -3.53 -5.24
CA PRO A 125 -14.09 -4.26 -6.19
C PRO A 125 -14.67 -5.55 -5.57
N PRO A 126 -15.94 -5.91 -5.83
CA PRO A 126 -16.58 -7.07 -5.21
C PRO A 126 -15.82 -8.38 -5.40
N ASP A 127 -15.20 -8.59 -6.55
CA ASP A 127 -14.41 -9.79 -6.86
C ASP A 127 -13.09 -9.88 -6.07
N LEU A 128 -12.63 -8.77 -5.47
CA LEU A 128 -11.39 -8.68 -4.69
C LEU A 128 -11.65 -8.51 -3.18
N ALA A 129 -12.91 -8.36 -2.77
CA ALA A 129 -13.28 -8.08 -1.39
C ALA A 129 -12.78 -9.15 -0.41
N ALA A 130 -12.82 -10.43 -0.79
CA ALA A 130 -12.32 -11.52 0.06
C ALA A 130 -10.81 -11.43 0.29
N GLY A 131 -10.03 -11.14 -0.75
CA GLY A 131 -8.59 -10.95 -0.62
C GLY A 131 -8.23 -9.70 0.18
N HIS A 132 -9.01 -8.62 0.04
CA HIS A 132 -8.83 -7.43 0.87
C HIS A 132 -9.11 -7.70 2.35
N VAL A 133 -10.12 -8.51 2.70
CA VAL A 133 -10.37 -8.91 4.10
C VAL A 133 -9.17 -9.67 4.67
N GLU A 134 -8.59 -10.59 3.89
CA GLU A 134 -7.38 -11.30 4.32
C GLU A 134 -6.20 -10.35 4.51
N LEU A 135 -6.00 -9.40 3.59
CA LEU A 135 -4.98 -8.36 3.73
C LEU A 135 -5.16 -7.55 5.03
N VAL A 136 -6.39 -7.14 5.35
CA VAL A 136 -6.70 -6.41 6.59
C VAL A 136 -6.32 -7.24 7.83
N ILE A 137 -6.57 -8.55 7.81
CA ILE A 137 -6.20 -9.45 8.92
C ILE A 137 -4.67 -9.47 9.10
N GLN A 138 -3.91 -9.76 8.04
CA GLN A 138 -2.45 -9.83 8.13
C GLN A 138 -1.85 -8.47 8.55
N VAL A 139 -2.38 -7.37 8.00
CA VAL A 139 -1.93 -6.02 8.36
C VAL A 139 -2.20 -5.73 9.84
N SER A 140 -3.33 -6.16 10.40
CA SER A 140 -3.67 -5.95 11.82
C SER A 140 -2.77 -6.69 12.83
N ASP A 141 -1.98 -7.66 12.37
CA ASP A 141 -1.03 -8.39 13.21
C ASP A 141 0.34 -7.67 13.32
N LEU A 142 0.60 -6.62 12.52
CA LEU A 142 1.90 -5.94 12.49
C LEU A 142 2.18 -5.06 13.71
N SER A 143 1.24 -4.22 14.15
CA SER A 143 1.45 -3.38 15.35
C SER A 143 1.73 -4.22 16.60
N PRO A 144 0.99 -5.31 16.88
CA PRO A 144 1.35 -6.26 17.94
C PRO A 144 2.78 -6.82 17.79
N LYS A 145 3.24 -7.11 16.57
CA LYS A 145 4.61 -7.59 16.35
C LYS A 145 5.67 -6.53 16.66
N VAL A 146 5.39 -5.24 16.47
CA VAL A 146 6.30 -4.18 16.94
C VAL A 146 6.29 -4.06 18.46
N GLU A 147 5.14 -4.28 19.12
CA GLU A 147 5.07 -4.38 20.58
C GLU A 147 5.99 -5.48 21.11
N ASP A 148 6.00 -6.66 20.49
CA ASP A 148 6.90 -7.76 20.84
C ASP A 148 8.38 -7.35 20.74
N ILE A 149 8.75 -6.50 19.77
CA ILE A 149 10.12 -5.96 19.66
C ILE A 149 10.43 -5.04 20.84
N VAL A 150 9.49 -4.18 21.24
CA VAL A 150 9.64 -3.30 22.42
C VAL A 150 9.81 -4.14 23.69
N LEU A 151 8.96 -5.14 23.89
CA LEU A 151 9.06 -6.06 25.04
C LEU A 151 10.40 -6.80 25.05
N GLY A 152 10.86 -7.25 23.88
CA GLY A 152 12.16 -7.87 23.71
C GLY A 152 13.33 -6.93 24.01
N LEU A 153 13.20 -5.63 23.71
CA LEU A 153 14.20 -4.62 24.05
C LEU A 153 14.26 -4.36 25.57
N GLU A 154 13.12 -4.41 26.25
CA GLU A 154 12.99 -4.20 27.70
C GLU A 154 13.36 -5.43 28.54
N ALA A 155 13.45 -6.60 27.91
CA ALA A 155 13.72 -7.85 28.60
C ALA A 155 15.13 -7.88 29.21
N PRO A 156 15.31 -8.51 30.39
CA PRO A 156 16.61 -8.67 31.03
C PRO A 156 17.39 -9.84 30.41
N ASP A 157 17.56 -9.86 29.09
CA ASP A 157 18.29 -10.87 28.33
C ASP A 157 19.45 -10.24 27.52
N ASP A 158 20.11 -11.03 26.68
CA ASP A 158 21.19 -10.56 25.79
C ASP A 158 20.66 -9.97 24.46
N GLY A 159 19.40 -9.54 24.44
CA GLY A 159 18.68 -9.05 23.27
C GLY A 159 18.23 -10.16 22.31
N THR A 160 18.24 -11.42 22.73
CA THR A 160 17.75 -12.55 21.92
C THR A 160 16.25 -12.41 21.68
N LEU A 161 15.47 -12.06 22.70
CA LEU A 161 14.03 -11.84 22.56
C LEU A 161 13.71 -10.75 21.53
N ARG A 162 14.41 -9.61 21.62
CA ARG A 162 14.30 -8.53 20.63
C ARG A 162 14.60 -9.01 19.21
N ARG A 163 15.73 -9.71 19.01
CA ARG A 163 16.13 -10.22 17.67
C ARG A 163 15.12 -11.23 17.11
N THR A 164 14.56 -12.09 17.96
CA THR A 164 13.49 -13.02 17.57
C THR A 164 12.23 -12.27 17.16
N ALA A 165 11.78 -11.30 17.96
CA ALA A 165 10.61 -10.49 17.63
C ALA A 165 10.77 -9.71 16.32
N VAL A 166 11.98 -9.20 16.03
CA VAL A 166 12.27 -8.57 14.72
C VAL A 166 12.12 -9.56 13.58
N ALA A 167 12.63 -10.79 13.74
CA ALA A 167 12.49 -11.82 12.71
C ALA A 167 11.01 -12.20 12.51
N GLU A 168 10.21 -12.27 13.58
CA GLU A 168 8.78 -12.53 13.49
C GLU A 168 8.02 -11.37 12.81
N PHE A 169 8.38 -10.12 13.11
CA PHE A 169 7.82 -8.96 12.40
C PHE A 169 8.11 -9.02 10.89
N GLN A 170 9.32 -9.43 10.49
CA GLN A 170 9.65 -9.61 9.07
C GLN A 170 8.83 -10.73 8.42
N VAL A 171 8.57 -11.82 9.14
CA VAL A 171 7.68 -12.89 8.65
C VAL A 171 6.26 -12.35 8.44
N GLU A 172 5.75 -11.52 9.35
CA GLU A 172 4.42 -10.91 9.20
C GLU A 172 4.37 -9.94 8.01
N ILE A 173 5.43 -9.15 7.77
CA ILE A 173 5.54 -8.34 6.55
C ILE A 173 5.47 -9.22 5.29
N ASP A 174 6.17 -10.36 5.27
CA ASP A 174 6.13 -11.28 4.14
C ASP A 174 4.71 -11.83 3.92
N GLN A 175 3.94 -12.08 5.00
CA GLN A 175 2.53 -12.49 4.91
C GLN A 175 1.64 -11.40 4.31
N VAL A 176 1.84 -10.15 4.72
CA VAL A 176 1.15 -8.99 4.13
C VAL A 176 1.47 -8.85 2.64
N LEU A 177 2.74 -8.97 2.26
CA LEU A 177 3.16 -8.89 0.85
C LEU A 177 2.57 -10.06 0.03
N ALA A 178 2.54 -11.26 0.59
CA ALA A 178 1.90 -12.41 -0.05
C ALA A 178 0.40 -12.21 -0.25
N ALA A 179 -0.31 -11.66 0.74
CA ALA A 179 -1.74 -11.33 0.61
C ALA A 179 -2.00 -10.31 -0.50
N ILE A 180 -1.13 -9.30 -0.65
CA ILE A 180 -1.20 -8.36 -1.78
C ILE A 180 -1.02 -9.10 -3.11
N ASP A 181 0.00 -9.95 -3.22
CA ASP A 181 0.27 -10.71 -4.45
C ASP A 181 -0.85 -11.69 -4.82
N ASP A 182 -1.52 -12.30 -3.83
CA ASP A 182 -2.70 -13.15 -4.05
C ASP A 182 -3.89 -12.37 -4.63
N ILE A 183 -4.10 -11.12 -4.18
CA ILE A 183 -5.10 -10.23 -4.78
C ILE A 183 -4.73 -9.94 -6.24
N ARG A 184 -3.45 -9.65 -6.53
CA ARG A 184 -3.00 -9.41 -7.91
C ARG A 184 -3.17 -10.64 -8.80
N ALA A 185 -2.90 -11.83 -8.27
CA ALA A 185 -3.13 -13.09 -8.97
C ALA A 185 -4.63 -13.29 -9.30
N THR A 186 -5.51 -12.91 -8.37
CA THR A 186 -6.97 -12.90 -8.60
C THR A 186 -7.34 -11.99 -9.76
N VAL A 187 -6.78 -10.78 -9.82
CA VAL A 187 -6.99 -9.86 -10.96
C VAL A 187 -6.54 -10.46 -12.29
N GLN A 188 -5.38 -11.12 -12.34
CA GLN A 188 -4.88 -11.77 -13.56
C GLN A 188 -5.82 -12.90 -14.04
N ASN A 189 -6.40 -13.65 -13.11
CA ASN A 189 -7.37 -14.70 -13.42
C ASN A 189 -8.67 -14.12 -14.00
N LEU A 190 -9.16 -12.98 -13.46
CA LEU A 190 -10.34 -12.29 -13.99
C LEU A 190 -10.13 -11.86 -15.45
N VAL A 191 -8.99 -11.22 -15.75
CA VAL A 191 -8.63 -10.78 -17.12
C VAL A 191 -8.54 -11.95 -18.09
N SER A 192 -7.97 -13.07 -17.64
CA SER A 192 -7.82 -14.29 -18.44
C SER A 192 -9.18 -14.92 -18.79
N ASN A 193 -10.10 -14.97 -17.82
CA ASN A 193 -11.43 -15.56 -18.00
C ASN A 193 -12.36 -14.72 -18.90
N THR A 194 -12.23 -13.38 -18.87
CA THR A 194 -12.97 -12.50 -19.78
C THR A 194 -12.56 -12.71 -21.24
N SER A 195 -11.28 -13.01 -21.50
CA SER A 195 -10.75 -13.23 -22.85
C SER A 195 -11.27 -14.52 -23.51
N THR A 196 -11.56 -15.56 -22.73
CA THR A 196 -12.09 -16.84 -23.24
C THR A 196 -13.58 -16.84 -23.59
N THR A 197 -14.35 -15.86 -23.12
CA THR A 197 -15.82 -15.85 -23.29
C THR A 197 -16.27 -15.20 -24.61
N VAL A 198 -15.35 -14.60 -25.39
CA VAL A 198 -15.67 -13.86 -26.64
C VAL A 198 -15.54 -14.75 -27.90
N THR A 199 -15.49 -16.08 -27.76
CA THR A 199 -15.47 -17.00 -28.91
C THR A 199 -16.47 -18.14 -28.70
N GLY A 200 -17.75 -17.86 -28.97
CA GLY A 200 -18.84 -18.84 -28.92
C GLY A 200 -20.04 -18.37 -29.72
#